data_AF-A0A7V8ADA7-F1
#
_entry.id   AF-A0A7V8ADA7-F1
#
_cell.length_a   1.000
_cell.length_b   1.000
_cell.length_c   1.000
_cell.angle_alpha   90.00
_cell.angle_beta   90.00
_cell.angle_gamma   90.00
#
_symmetry.space_group_name_H-M   'P 1'
#
loop_
_entity.id
_entity.type
_entity.pdbx_description
1 polymer ?
#
loop_
_entity_poly.entity_id
_entity_poly.type
_entity_poly.pdbx_seq_one_letter_code
_entity_poly.pdbx_strand_id
1 'polypeptide(L)'
;MTHDEIRGALSAYFDGQLGQEQAVEVTAHIAACPECRAILDDIKALSAGVREELGVKAPAGLAQRALARSRAAEKPPRAPLALAIALTVIVVAFLAGVAAKKYMPTMFASVQGMINGAASTLGVSGGNK
;
A
#
# COMPACT_ATOMS: atom_id res chain seq x y z
N MET A 1 -19.62 18.58 14.86
CA MET A 1 -19.34 19.90 15.47
C MET A 1 -20.62 20.73 15.60
N THR A 2 -20.71 21.62 16.58
CA THR A 2 -21.80 22.60 16.72
C THR A 2 -21.64 23.75 15.71
N HIS A 3 -22.71 24.53 15.49
CA HIS A 3 -22.66 25.67 14.55
C HIS A 3 -21.56 26.70 14.93
N ASP A 4 -21.41 27.01 16.22
CA ASP A 4 -20.40 27.96 16.70
C ASP A 4 -18.97 27.42 16.55
N GLU A 5 -18.76 26.13 16.81
CA GLU A 5 -17.47 25.47 16.57
C GLU A 5 -17.09 25.53 15.09
N ILE A 6 -18.07 25.32 14.18
CA ILE A 6 -17.84 25.39 12.74
C ILE A 6 -17.52 26.83 12.32
N ARG A 7 -18.25 27.82 12.85
CA ARG A 7 -17.98 29.24 12.59
C ARG A 7 -16.54 29.61 12.98
N GLY A 8 -16.05 29.12 14.13
CA GLY A 8 -14.67 29.30 14.55
C GLY A 8 -13.64 28.59 13.67
N ALA A 9 -14.01 27.47 13.05
CA ALA A 9 -13.14 26.67 12.20
C ALA A 9 -13.05 27.16 10.73
N LEU A 10 -13.90 28.09 10.29
CA LEU A 10 -13.97 28.53 8.88
C LEU A 10 -12.66 29.15 8.36
N SER A 11 -11.92 29.89 9.19
CA SER A 11 -10.62 30.45 8.77
C SER A 11 -9.59 29.34 8.55
N ALA A 12 -9.48 28.41 9.50
CA ALA A 12 -8.58 27.26 9.37
C ALA A 12 -8.98 26.34 8.20
N TYR A 13 -10.28 26.24 7.92
CA TYR A 13 -10.80 25.55 6.74
C TYR A 13 -10.35 26.25 5.44
N PHE A 14 -10.50 27.57 5.36
CA PHE A 14 -10.08 28.37 4.20
C PHE A 14 -8.56 28.22 3.95
N ASP A 15 -7.76 28.19 5.01
CA ASP A 15 -6.31 28.01 4.93
C ASP A 15 -5.87 26.56 4.69
N GLY A 16 -6.80 25.59 4.66
CA GLY A 16 -6.51 24.17 4.49
C GLY A 16 -5.80 23.52 5.68
N GLN A 17 -5.94 24.08 6.88
CA GLN A 17 -5.25 23.67 8.11
C GLN A 17 -6.04 22.66 8.96
N LEU A 18 -7.27 22.33 8.57
CA LEU A 18 -8.05 21.32 9.27
C LEU A 18 -7.60 19.90 8.90
N GLY A 19 -7.74 18.98 9.86
CA GLY A 19 -7.63 17.55 9.60
C GLY A 19 -8.74 17.08 8.64
N GLN A 20 -8.53 15.95 7.96
CA GLN A 20 -9.47 15.46 6.93
C GLN A 20 -10.90 15.27 7.45
N GLU A 21 -11.04 14.67 8.64
CA GLU A 21 -12.36 14.41 9.25
C GLU A 21 -13.10 15.73 9.54
N GLN A 22 -12.44 16.70 10.15
CA GLN A 22 -13.00 18.03 10.42
C GLN A 22 -13.33 18.79 9.13
N ALA A 23 -12.49 18.69 8.10
CA ALA A 23 -12.76 19.33 6.82
C ALA A 23 -14.02 18.77 6.14
N VAL A 24 -14.28 17.47 6.27
CA VAL A 24 -15.52 16.84 5.78
C VAL A 24 -16.74 17.35 6.55
N GLU A 25 -16.66 17.42 7.89
CA GLU A 25 -17.75 17.96 8.70
C GLU A 25 -18.07 19.41 8.36
N VAL A 26 -17.06 20.28 8.27
CA VAL A 26 -17.22 21.69 7.91
C VAL A 26 -17.81 21.81 6.50
N THR A 27 -17.34 21.01 5.54
CA THR A 27 -17.87 21.00 4.16
C THR A 27 -19.34 20.61 4.12
N ALA A 28 -19.74 19.59 4.87
CA ALA A 28 -21.14 19.18 4.96
C ALA A 28 -22.03 20.28 5.57
N HIS A 29 -21.53 20.97 6.60
CA HIS A 29 -22.28 22.05 7.24
C HIS A 29 -22.43 23.29 6.37
N ILE A 30 -21.39 23.76 5.70
CA ILE A 30 -21.50 24.92 4.77
C ILE A 30 -22.41 24.62 3.57
N ALA A 31 -22.61 23.34 3.22
CA ALA A 31 -23.58 22.93 2.21
C ALA A 31 -25.04 23.08 2.70
N ALA A 32 -25.28 22.86 4.00
CA ALA A 32 -26.61 22.96 4.61
C ALA A 32 -26.92 24.32 5.25
N CYS A 33 -25.91 25.09 5.66
CA CYS A 33 -26.07 26.32 6.44
C CYS A 33 -25.69 27.57 5.61
N PRO A 34 -26.66 28.43 5.26
CA PRO A 34 -26.40 29.62 4.45
C PRO A 34 -25.59 30.68 5.21
N GLU A 35 -25.70 30.77 6.54
CA GLU A 35 -24.94 31.75 7.34
C GLU A 35 -23.44 31.43 7.33
N CYS A 36 -23.05 30.18 7.60
CA CYS A 36 -21.65 29.77 7.55
C CYS A 36 -21.07 29.89 6.13
N ARG A 37 -21.90 29.69 5.09
CA ARG A 37 -21.51 29.94 3.70
C ARG A 37 -21.21 31.41 3.46
N ALA A 38 -22.09 32.31 3.90
CA ALA A 38 -21.89 33.75 3.76
C ALA A 38 -20.59 34.21 4.44
N ILE A 39 -20.33 33.73 5.66
CA ILE A 39 -19.08 34.05 6.39
C ILE A 39 -17.84 33.55 5.61
N LEU A 40 -17.90 32.33 5.07
CA LEU A 40 -16.80 31.80 4.25
C LEU A 40 -16.59 32.64 2.98
N ASP A 41 -17.66 33.13 2.36
CA ASP A 41 -17.59 33.98 1.18
C ASP A 41 -17.04 35.37 1.50
N ASP A 42 -17.34 35.94 2.68
CA ASP A 42 -16.72 37.18 3.17
C ASP A 42 -15.20 37.01 3.34
N ILE A 43 -14.75 35.88 3.91
CA ILE A 43 -13.32 35.55 4.05
C ILE A 43 -12.65 35.49 2.66
N LYS A 44 -13.28 34.82 1.69
CA LYS A 44 -12.76 34.75 0.32
C LYS A 44 -12.69 36.12 -0.35
N ALA A 45 -13.72 36.95 -0.19
CA ALA A 45 -13.78 38.28 -0.76
C ALA A 45 -12.67 39.18 -0.19
N LEU A 46 -12.47 39.15 1.13
CA LEU A 46 -11.37 39.86 1.78
C LEU A 46 -10.00 39.39 1.26
N SER A 47 -9.79 38.08 1.19
CA SER A 47 -8.54 37.50 0.68
C SER A 47 -8.27 37.91 -0.78
N ALA A 48 -9.30 37.90 -1.62
CA ALA A 48 -9.20 38.34 -3.01
C ALA A 48 -8.81 39.82 -3.11
N GLY A 49 -9.46 40.70 -2.35
CA GLY A 49 -9.13 42.13 -2.33
C GLY A 49 -7.69 42.39 -1.88
N VAL A 50 -7.23 41.71 -0.82
CA VAL A 50 -5.83 41.81 -0.36
C VAL A 50 -4.86 41.34 -1.45
N ARG A 51 -5.18 40.26 -2.15
CA ARG A 51 -4.35 39.73 -3.23
C ARG A 51 -4.29 40.67 -4.43
N GLU A 52 -5.37 41.36 -4.74
CA GLU A 52 -5.43 42.32 -5.84
C GLU A 52 -4.59 43.56 -5.53
N GLU A 53 -4.71 44.12 -4.32
CA GLU A 53 -3.98 45.31 -3.90
C GLU A 53 -2.49 45.04 -3.63
N LEU A 54 -2.15 43.92 -3.00
CA LEU A 54 -0.79 43.61 -2.51
C LEU A 54 -0.10 42.48 -3.28
N GLY A 55 -0.73 41.98 -4.35
CA GLY A 55 -0.23 40.85 -5.12
C GLY A 55 1.07 41.14 -5.85
N VAL A 56 2.17 40.50 -5.45
CA VAL A 56 3.44 40.56 -6.18
C VAL A 56 3.49 39.47 -7.24
N LYS A 57 3.90 39.85 -8.46
CA LYS A 57 4.09 38.89 -9.56
C LYS A 57 5.20 37.90 -9.22
N ALA A 58 4.88 36.61 -9.31
CA ALA A 58 5.87 35.55 -9.15
C ALA A 58 7.01 35.68 -10.18
N PRO A 59 8.28 35.47 -9.78
CA PRO A 59 9.41 35.45 -10.71
C PRO A 59 9.21 34.43 -11.83
N ALA A 60 9.72 34.77 -13.02
CA ALA A 60 9.68 33.86 -14.16
C ALA A 60 10.31 32.50 -13.81
N GLY A 61 9.65 31.42 -14.23
CA GLY A 61 10.11 30.06 -13.99
C GLY A 61 9.85 29.50 -12.58
N LEU A 62 9.31 30.27 -11.63
CA LEU A 62 9.07 29.78 -10.26
C LEU A 62 8.11 28.58 -10.24
N ALA A 63 6.97 28.70 -10.92
CA ALA A 63 5.95 27.64 -10.96
C ALA A 63 6.52 26.35 -11.55
N GLN A 64 7.28 26.45 -12.65
CA GLN A 64 7.92 25.31 -13.31
C GLN A 64 8.93 24.63 -12.37
N ARG A 65 9.78 25.40 -11.68
CA ARG A 65 10.75 24.85 -10.72
C ARG A 65 10.07 24.21 -9.51
N ALA A 66 9.01 24.80 -8.98
CA ALA A 66 8.26 24.25 -7.86
C ALA A 66 7.60 22.92 -8.23
N LEU A 67 6.93 22.87 -9.40
CA LEU A 67 6.31 21.64 -9.91
C LEU A 67 7.35 20.55 -10.18
N ALA A 68 8.47 20.89 -10.81
CA ALA A 68 9.56 19.93 -11.06
C ALA A 68 10.09 19.32 -9.75
N ARG A 69 10.25 20.11 -8.69
CA ARG A 69 10.68 19.61 -7.37
C ARG A 69 9.64 18.71 -6.72
N SER A 70 8.35 19.06 -6.80
CA SER A 70 7.28 18.23 -6.21
C SER A 70 7.23 16.83 -6.84
N ARG A 71 7.34 16.74 -8.17
CA ARG A 71 7.36 15.47 -8.89
C ARG A 71 8.60 14.64 -8.58
N ALA A 72 9.76 15.29 -8.40
CA ALA A 72 10.98 14.59 -8.02
C ALA A 72 10.92 14.02 -6.58
N ALA A 73 10.08 14.60 -5.70
CA ALA A 73 9.89 14.13 -4.33
C ALA A 73 8.96 12.91 -4.24
N GLU A 74 8.12 12.67 -5.25
CA GLU A 74 7.35 11.43 -5.39
C GLU A 74 8.31 10.29 -5.75
N LYS A 75 8.93 9.69 -4.72
CA LYS A 75 9.77 8.50 -4.90
C LYS A 75 8.95 7.41 -5.59
N PRO A 76 9.49 6.76 -6.65
CA PRO A 76 8.82 5.59 -7.21
C PRO A 76 8.67 4.50 -6.13
N PRO A 77 7.58 3.73 -6.15
CA PRO A 77 7.39 2.66 -5.19
C PRO A 77 8.56 1.69 -5.29
N ARG A 78 9.24 1.43 -4.16
CA ARG A 78 10.36 0.48 -4.03
C ARG A 78 9.90 -0.99 -4.14
N ALA A 79 8.82 -1.25 -4.87
CA ALA A 79 8.11 -2.51 -4.90
C ALA A 79 8.69 -3.61 -5.81
N PRO A 80 9.49 -3.36 -6.88
CA PRO A 80 9.73 -4.43 -7.86
C PRO A 80 10.64 -5.54 -7.32
N LEU A 81 11.58 -5.22 -6.42
CA LEU A 81 12.54 -6.20 -5.91
C LEU A 81 11.93 -7.13 -4.84
N ALA A 82 11.12 -6.58 -3.92
CA ALA A 82 10.48 -7.37 -2.88
C ALA A 82 9.46 -8.38 -3.44
N LEU A 83 8.69 -7.97 -4.47
CA LEU A 83 7.75 -8.87 -5.14
C LEU A 83 8.48 -9.97 -5.93
N ALA A 84 9.57 -9.62 -6.62
CA ALA A 84 10.39 -10.60 -7.34
C ALA A 84 10.99 -11.66 -6.40
N ILE A 85 11.48 -11.25 -5.22
CA ILE A 85 12.02 -12.16 -4.20
C ILE A 85 10.89 -13.06 -3.63
N ALA A 86 9.71 -12.50 -3.36
CA ALA A 86 8.60 -13.30 -2.86
C ALA A 86 8.16 -14.38 -3.86
N LEU A 87 8.06 -14.04 -5.15
CA LEU A 87 7.71 -14.99 -6.20
C LEU A 87 8.75 -16.10 -6.37
N THR A 88 10.05 -15.77 -6.33
CA THR A 88 11.10 -16.78 -6.45
C THR A 88 11.10 -17.76 -5.27
N VAL A 89 10.89 -17.28 -4.03
CA VAL A 89 10.78 -18.15 -2.85
C VAL A 89 9.58 -19.11 -2.95
N ILE A 90 8.42 -18.62 -3.40
CA ILE A 90 7.22 -19.46 -3.57
C ILE A 90 7.46 -20.56 -4.61
N VAL A 91 8.05 -20.22 -5.76
CA VAL A 91 8.34 -21.18 -6.83
C VAL A 91 9.32 -22.26 -6.35
N VAL A 92 10.39 -21.88 -5.65
CA VAL A 92 11.37 -22.82 -5.13
C VAL A 92 10.75 -23.76 -4.09
N ALA A 93 9.95 -23.23 -3.15
CA ALA A 93 9.27 -24.05 -2.14
C ALA A 93 8.28 -25.03 -2.78
N PHE A 94 7.54 -24.58 -3.81
CA PHE A 94 6.61 -25.44 -4.53
C PHE A 94 7.32 -26.57 -5.29
N LEU A 95 8.41 -26.26 -6.01
CA LEU A 95 9.22 -27.26 -6.71
C LEU A 95 9.83 -28.28 -5.74
N ALA A 96 10.34 -27.83 -4.59
CA ALA A 96 10.87 -28.73 -3.56
C ALA A 96 9.79 -29.66 -2.99
N GLY A 97 8.59 -29.14 -2.71
CA GLY A 97 7.46 -29.93 -2.24
C GLY A 97 6.97 -30.96 -3.27
N VAL A 98 6.89 -30.57 -4.55
CA VAL A 98 6.53 -31.47 -5.66
C VAL A 98 7.57 -32.57 -5.84
N ALA A 99 8.86 -32.23 -5.78
CA ALA A 99 9.94 -33.21 -5.85
C ALA A 99 9.84 -34.21 -4.68
N ALA A 100 9.73 -33.72 -3.44
CA ALA A 100 9.59 -34.58 -2.27
C ALA A 100 8.44 -35.59 -2.44
N LYS A 101 7.24 -35.13 -2.85
CA LYS A 101 6.08 -36.02 -3.07
C LYS A 101 6.32 -37.07 -4.16
N LYS A 102 7.04 -36.71 -5.24
CA LYS A 102 7.29 -37.61 -6.38
C LYS A 102 8.34 -38.68 -6.07
N TYR A 103 9.37 -38.36 -5.28
CA TYR A 103 10.51 -39.24 -5.02
C TYR A 103 10.38 -40.06 -3.72
N MET A 104 9.49 -39.69 -2.80
CA MET A 104 9.24 -40.47 -1.57
C MET A 104 8.74 -41.91 -1.80
N PRO A 105 7.77 -42.20 -2.71
CA PRO A 105 7.27 -43.55 -2.90
C PRO A 105 8.29 -44.46 -3.59
N THR A 106 9.14 -43.92 -4.46
CA THR A 106 10.19 -44.71 -5.14
C THR A 106 11.30 -45.13 -4.19
N MET A 107 11.64 -44.28 -3.21
CA MET A 107 12.63 -44.59 -2.18
C MET A 107 12.12 -45.70 -1.24
N PHE A 108 10.87 -45.62 -0.80
CA PHE A 108 10.24 -46.67 0.04
C PHE A 108 10.11 -48.01 -0.70
N ALA A 109 9.74 -47.98 -1.99
CA ALA A 109 9.66 -49.17 -2.83
C ALA A 109 11.04 -49.82 -3.05
N SER A 110 12.10 -49.02 -3.26
CA SER A 110 13.48 -49.53 -3.35
C SER A 110 13.94 -50.17 -2.04
N VAL A 111 13.60 -49.58 -0.88
CA VAL A 111 13.95 -50.15 0.43
C VAL A 111 13.22 -51.47 0.69
N GLN A 112 11.92 -51.56 0.40
CA GLN A 112 11.18 -52.82 0.52
C GLN A 112 11.65 -53.89 -0.48
N GLY A 113 12.00 -53.50 -1.71
CA GLY A 113 12.58 -54.40 -2.70
C GLY A 113 13.91 -55.01 -2.24
N MET A 114 14.77 -54.23 -1.60
CA MET A 114 16.01 -54.75 -0.99
C MET A 114 15.75 -55.72 0.16
N ILE A 115 14.75 -55.46 1.01
CA ILE A 115 14.40 -56.35 2.14
C ILE A 115 13.84 -57.69 1.65
N ASN A 116 12.91 -57.67 0.68
CA ASN A 116 12.32 -58.90 0.12
C ASN A 116 13.33 -59.67 -0.75
N GLY A 117 14.24 -58.96 -1.43
CA GLY A 117 15.36 -59.56 -2.16
C GLY A 117 16.35 -60.26 -1.24
N ALA A 118 16.63 -59.71 -0.06
CA ALA A 118 17.48 -60.37 0.94
C ALA A 118 16.78 -61.56 1.64
N ALA A 119 15.46 -61.51 1.83
CA ALA A 119 14.70 -62.62 2.42
C ALA A 119 14.66 -63.85 1.50
N SER A 120 14.62 -63.66 0.18
CA SER A 120 14.60 -64.75 -0.80
C SER A 120 15.95 -65.46 -0.96
N THR A 121 17.08 -64.78 -0.72
CA THR A 121 18.41 -65.42 -0.74
C THR A 121 18.67 -66.26 0.51
N LEU A 122 18.07 -65.90 1.65
CA LEU A 122 18.19 -66.66 2.90
C LEU A 122 17.24 -67.87 2.99
N GLY A 123 16.10 -67.85 2.26
CA GLY A 123 15.12 -68.93 2.25
C GLY A 123 15.44 -70.13 1.34
N VAL A 124 16.43 -70.02 0.43
CA VAL A 124 16.78 -71.08 -0.54
C VAL A 124 17.90 -72.01 -0.05
N SER A 125 18.56 -71.70 1.08
CA SER A 125 19.76 -72.44 1.54
C SER A 125 19.52 -73.46 2.67
N GLY A 126 18.27 -73.71 3.09
CA GLY A 126 17.99 -74.35 4.39
C GLY A 126 17.19 -75.66 4.40
N GLY A 127 17.13 -76.43 3.32
CA GLY A 127 16.32 -77.66 3.31
C GLY A 127 16.67 -78.68 2.23
N ASN A 128 17.80 -79.38 2.38
CA ASN A 128 17.97 -80.77 1.94
C ASN A 128 19.32 -81.33 2.37
N LYS A 129 19.32 -82.09 3.47
CA LYS A 129 19.90 -83.44 3.64
C LYS A 129 19.96 -83.79 5.12
#